data_AF-A0AAV8DHU0-F1
#
_entry.id   AF-A0AAV8DHU0-F1
#
_cell.length_a   1.000
_cell.length_b   1.000
_cell.length_c   1.000
_cell.angle_alpha   90.00
_cell.angle_beta   90.00
_cell.angle_gamma   90.00
#
_symmetry.space_group_name_H-M   'P 1'
#
loop_
_entity.id
_entity.type
_entity.pdbx_description
1 polymer ?
#
loop_
_entity_poly.entity_id
_entity_poly.type
_entity_poly.pdbx_seq_one_letter_code
_entity_poly.pdbx_strand_id
1 'polypeptide(L)'
;MGLVLAFLLAVTTLSQQVTCATLRPSYKAIFNFGDSFSDTGNVAILAPKGLYIVNPPYGETYFNRPTGRASNGRVVLDFIVISYADYYQPITEFLAKPTLYGFTVNGSPLVACCGAGGPYNYNSSAVCGQSGVAACPDPTTVNWDGIAFTEKAYNIIANGWRNGLYAIPPI
;
A
#
# COMPACT_ATOMS: atom_id res chain seq x y z
N MET A 1 -17.32 39.40 51.67
CA MET A 1 -16.25 39.67 50.67
C MET A 1 -15.33 38.47 50.43
N GLY A 2 -14.96 37.68 51.45
CA GLY A 2 -14.02 36.55 51.28
C GLY A 2 -14.52 35.34 50.48
N LEU A 3 -15.82 35.00 50.54
CA LEU A 3 -16.39 33.86 49.81
C LEU A 3 -16.46 34.06 48.30
N VAL A 4 -16.63 35.30 47.82
CA VAL A 4 -16.67 35.63 46.39
C VAL A 4 -15.26 35.55 45.78
N LEU A 5 -14.24 35.99 46.52
CA LEU A 5 -12.84 35.87 46.08
C LEU A 5 -12.38 34.40 46.00
N ALA A 6 -12.82 33.56 46.95
CA ALA A 6 -12.52 32.13 46.94
C ALA A 6 -13.16 31.40 45.75
N PHE A 7 -14.39 31.77 45.37
CA PHE A 7 -15.07 31.21 44.20
C PHE A 7 -14.40 31.61 42.89
N LEU A 8 -13.94 32.86 42.76
CA LEU A 8 -13.21 33.34 41.57
C LEU A 8 -11.84 32.67 41.41
N LEU A 9 -11.14 32.39 42.51
CA LEU A 9 -9.88 31.64 42.49
C LEU A 9 -10.10 30.15 42.16
N ALA A 10 -11.22 29.55 42.58
CA ALA A 10 -11.56 28.16 42.25
C ALA A 10 -11.99 27.98 40.78
N VAL A 11 -12.62 28.99 40.16
CA VAL A 11 -13.02 28.94 38.75
C VAL A 11 -11.83 29.15 37.80
N THR A 12 -10.82 29.91 38.21
CA THR A 12 -9.61 30.12 37.38
C THR A 12 -8.67 28.91 37.36
N THR A 13 -8.65 28.09 38.41
CA THR A 13 -7.86 26.84 38.46
C THR A 13 -8.51 25.66 37.73
N LEU A 14 -9.79 25.75 37.37
CA LEU A 14 -10.47 24.76 36.52
C LEU A 14 -10.25 24.96 35.01
N SER A 15 -9.47 25.98 34.62
CA SER A 15 -9.05 26.18 33.22
C SER A 15 -7.76 25.45 32.85
N GLN A 16 -7.44 24.35 33.55
CA GLN A 16 -6.34 23.46 33.19
C GLN A 16 -6.61 22.82 31.82
N GLN A 17 -6.05 23.47 30.80
CA GLN A 17 -5.43 22.88 29.63
C GLN A 17 -6.10 21.59 29.16
N VAL A 18 -7.14 21.75 28.35
CA VAL A 18 -7.37 20.81 27.25
C VAL A 18 -6.19 21.00 26.30
N THR A 19 -5.03 20.47 26.65
CA THR A 19 -4.08 20.06 25.62
C THR A 19 -4.79 18.94 24.88
N CYS A 20 -5.38 19.29 23.74
CA CYS A 20 -5.47 18.32 22.68
C CYS A 20 -4.02 17.92 22.41
N ALA A 21 -3.53 16.90 23.12
CA ALA A 21 -2.50 16.07 22.57
C ALA A 21 -3.10 15.62 21.25
N THR A 22 -2.75 16.34 20.18
CA THR A 22 -2.95 15.84 18.83
C THR A 22 -2.28 14.48 18.86
N LEU A 23 -3.07 13.43 19.03
CA LEU A 23 -2.80 12.12 18.48
C LEU A 23 -2.64 12.41 16.99
N ARG A 24 -1.43 12.83 16.59
CA ARG A 24 -0.95 12.63 15.24
C ARG A 24 -0.89 11.11 15.18
N PRO A 25 -1.78 10.43 14.45
CA PRO A 25 -1.54 9.03 14.20
C PRO A 25 -0.16 9.02 13.54
N SER A 26 0.82 8.42 14.21
CA SER A 26 2.15 8.28 13.64
C SER A 26 2.02 7.21 12.58
N TYR A 27 1.64 7.62 11.38
CA TYR A 27 1.65 6.75 10.23
C TYR A 27 3.13 6.46 9.94
N LYS A 28 3.55 5.21 10.18
CA LYS A 28 4.91 4.77 9.84
C LYS A 28 5.17 4.79 8.34
N ALA A 29 4.10 4.62 7.55
CA ALA A 29 4.14 4.65 6.10
C ALA A 29 2.80 5.17 5.53
N ILE A 30 2.87 5.86 4.38
CA ILE A 30 1.74 6.19 3.52
C ILE A 30 1.93 5.35 2.26
N PHE A 31 0.94 4.51 1.94
CA PHE A 31 0.94 3.72 0.72
C PHE A 31 0.19 4.49 -0.36
N ASN A 32 0.87 4.75 -1.47
CA ASN A 32 0.31 5.44 -2.60
C ASN A 32 0.41 4.53 -3.83
N PHE A 33 -0.73 4.07 -4.34
CA PHE A 33 -0.81 3.08 -5.42
C PHE A 33 -0.80 3.68 -6.82
N GLY A 34 -0.07 4.80 -6.99
CA GLY A 34 0.20 5.42 -8.29
C GLY A 34 -1.04 6.07 -8.92
N ASP A 35 -1.13 7.39 -8.82
CA ASP A 35 -2.11 8.21 -9.52
C ASP A 35 -1.43 9.46 -10.11
N SER A 36 -2.20 10.35 -10.74
CA SER A 36 -1.67 11.58 -11.34
C SER A 36 -0.96 12.52 -10.35
N PHE A 37 -1.18 12.36 -9.03
CA PHE A 37 -0.49 13.13 -7.99
C PHE A 37 0.90 12.59 -7.67
N SER A 38 1.19 11.37 -8.14
CA SER A 38 2.43 10.61 -7.92
C SER A 38 3.34 10.61 -9.15
N ASP A 39 2.84 11.09 -10.28
CA ASP A 39 3.60 11.14 -11.52
C ASP A 39 4.80 12.08 -11.41
N THR A 40 6.00 11.53 -11.61
CA THR A 40 7.25 12.29 -11.58
C THR A 40 7.56 13.02 -12.88
N GLY A 41 6.59 13.09 -13.82
CA GLY A 41 6.67 13.91 -15.03
C GLY A 41 6.88 13.15 -16.34
N ASN A 42 6.65 11.83 -16.37
CA ASN A 42 6.78 11.04 -17.61
C ASN A 42 5.89 11.54 -18.75
N VAL A 43 4.80 12.25 -18.42
CA VAL A 43 3.89 12.88 -19.39
C VAL A 43 4.60 13.85 -20.35
N ALA A 44 5.65 14.55 -19.90
CA ALA A 44 6.41 15.45 -20.78
C ALA A 44 7.13 14.70 -21.92
N ILE A 45 7.43 13.42 -21.73
CA ILE A 45 8.06 12.55 -22.73
C ILE A 45 6.99 11.82 -23.56
N LEU A 46 5.95 11.30 -22.91
CA LEU A 46 4.92 10.46 -23.53
C LEU A 46 3.91 11.26 -24.36
N ALA A 47 3.63 12.51 -23.98
CA ALA A 47 2.67 13.37 -24.65
C ALA A 47 3.16 14.84 -24.67
N PRO A 48 4.29 15.12 -25.36
CA PRO A 48 4.94 16.44 -25.35
C PRO A 48 4.10 17.56 -25.98
N LYS A 49 3.05 17.20 -26.72
CA LYS A 49 2.10 18.14 -27.34
C LYS A 49 0.69 17.59 -27.13
N GLY A 50 -0.16 18.32 -26.41
CA GLY A 50 -1.58 17.97 -26.27
C GLY A 50 -2.16 18.04 -24.86
N LEU A 51 -1.34 18.17 -23.82
CA LEU A 51 -1.81 18.27 -22.44
C LEU A 51 -1.47 19.63 -21.83
N TYR A 52 -2.38 20.22 -21.07
CA TYR A 52 -2.16 21.51 -20.40
C TYR A 52 -0.99 21.45 -19.40
N ILE A 53 -0.70 20.27 -18.86
CA ILE A 53 0.35 19.98 -17.86
C ILE A 53 1.79 20.16 -18.37
N VAL A 54 1.98 20.25 -19.69
CA VAL A 54 3.28 20.53 -20.32
C VAL A 54 3.46 22.01 -20.72
N ASN A 55 2.56 22.89 -20.26
CA ASN A 55 2.62 24.34 -20.47
C ASN A 55 2.70 25.09 -19.13
N PRO A 56 3.12 26.37 -19.10
CA PRO A 56 2.93 27.25 -17.94
C PRO A 56 1.47 27.27 -17.45
N PRO A 57 1.21 27.39 -16.13
CA PRO A 57 2.16 27.69 -15.05
C PRO A 57 2.82 26.45 -14.40
N TYR A 58 2.75 25.27 -15.03
CA TYR A 58 3.33 24.05 -14.44
C TYR A 58 4.86 24.12 -14.41
N GLY A 59 5.44 23.81 -13.25
CA GLY A 59 6.90 23.79 -13.03
C GLY A 59 7.63 25.13 -12.88
N GLU A 60 6.96 26.30 -12.99
CA GLU A 60 7.61 27.62 -12.96
C GLU A 60 8.37 27.91 -11.66
N THR A 61 7.77 27.63 -10.50
CA THR A 61 8.31 28.05 -9.18
C THR A 61 9.63 27.37 -8.82
N TYR A 62 9.86 26.14 -9.29
CA TYR A 62 11.02 25.34 -8.88
C TYR A 62 11.90 24.91 -10.05
N PHE A 63 11.30 24.40 -11.14
CA PHE A 63 12.05 23.89 -12.28
C PHE A 63 12.25 24.95 -13.37
N ASN A 64 11.55 26.08 -13.30
CA ASN A 64 11.51 27.15 -14.33
C ASN A 64 11.10 26.64 -15.72
N ARG A 65 10.42 25.50 -15.79
CA ARG A 65 9.87 24.90 -17.01
C ARG A 65 8.83 23.83 -16.67
N PRO A 66 7.86 23.56 -17.56
CA PRO A 66 6.97 22.42 -17.42
C PRO A 66 7.74 21.10 -17.44
N THR A 67 7.46 20.23 -16.46
CA THR A 67 8.06 18.89 -16.33
C THR A 67 7.05 17.77 -16.60
N GLY A 68 5.81 18.10 -16.96
CA GLY A 68 4.72 17.13 -17.10
C GLY A 68 4.13 16.66 -15.76
N ARG A 69 4.52 17.30 -14.65
CA ARG A 69 3.95 17.07 -13.32
C ARG A 69 2.71 17.94 -13.12
N ALA A 70 1.72 17.43 -12.38
CA ALA A 70 0.48 18.16 -12.09
C ALA A 70 0.66 19.19 -10.96
N SER A 71 1.77 19.94 -10.97
CA SER A 71 2.15 20.92 -9.95
C SER A 71 2.95 22.09 -10.55
N ASN A 72 2.83 23.28 -9.96
CA ASN A 72 3.75 24.39 -10.21
C ASN A 72 5.08 24.17 -9.45
N GLY A 73 5.80 23.10 -9.82
CA GLY A 73 7.07 22.70 -9.20
C GLY A 73 7.07 21.24 -8.77
N ARG A 74 7.35 21.02 -7.50
CA ARG A 74 7.51 19.69 -6.89
C ARG A 74 6.17 19.05 -6.52
N VAL A 75 6.15 17.71 -6.44
CA VAL A 75 5.03 16.87 -5.95
C VAL A 75 5.43 16.20 -4.63
N VAL A 76 4.49 15.52 -3.97
CA VAL A 76 4.72 14.90 -2.65
C VAL A 76 5.95 14.00 -2.62
N LEU A 77 6.23 13.28 -3.72
CA LEU A 77 7.39 12.38 -3.85
C LEU A 77 8.74 13.09 -3.75
N ASP A 78 8.82 14.40 -4.03
CA ASP A 78 10.08 15.16 -3.91
C ASP A 78 10.42 15.53 -2.45
N PHE A 79 9.49 15.30 -1.51
CA PHE A 79 9.61 15.70 -0.11
C PHE A 79 9.61 14.52 0.86
N ILE A 80 9.46 13.29 0.37
CA ILE A 80 9.40 12.09 1.20
C ILE A 80 10.49 11.09 0.79
N VAL A 81 10.78 10.17 1.70
CA VAL A 81 11.61 8.99 1.39
C VAL A 81 10.74 8.00 0.61
N ILE A 82 11.26 7.52 -0.51
CA ILE A 82 10.62 6.49 -1.34
C ILE A 82 11.24 5.15 -0.96
N SER A 83 10.40 4.19 -0.58
CA SER A 83 10.79 2.78 -0.47
C SER A 83 10.45 2.05 -1.76
N TYR A 84 11.45 1.43 -2.38
CA TYR A 84 11.22 0.41 -3.40
C TYR A 84 10.89 -0.91 -2.69
N ALA A 85 9.73 -1.49 -2.97
CA ALA A 85 9.32 -2.78 -2.41
C ALA A 85 9.15 -3.80 -3.54
N ASP A 86 10.05 -4.77 -3.61
CA ASP A 86 10.02 -5.85 -4.59
C ASP A 86 8.89 -6.82 -4.26
N TYR A 87 7.86 -6.83 -5.10
CA TYR A 87 6.73 -7.72 -4.93
C TYR A 87 6.98 -9.11 -5.53
N TYR A 88 7.82 -9.21 -6.55
CA TYR A 88 7.96 -10.43 -7.36
C TYR A 88 9.00 -11.38 -6.79
N GLN A 89 10.08 -10.86 -6.21
CA GLN A 89 11.12 -11.70 -5.61
C GLN A 89 10.56 -12.68 -4.57
N PRO A 90 9.82 -12.25 -3.52
CA PRO A 90 9.25 -13.21 -2.55
C PRO A 90 8.35 -14.25 -3.21
N ILE A 91 7.57 -13.84 -4.21
CA ILE A 91 6.67 -14.73 -4.94
C ILE A 91 7.44 -15.84 -5.65
N THR A 92 8.48 -15.48 -6.40
CA THR A 92 9.30 -16.47 -7.10
C THR A 92 9.99 -17.43 -6.14
N GLU A 93 10.43 -16.94 -4.98
CA GLU A 93 11.11 -17.77 -3.98
C GLU A 93 10.17 -18.81 -3.35
N PHE A 94 8.98 -18.41 -2.90
CA PHE A 94 8.04 -19.36 -2.32
C PHE A 94 7.35 -20.25 -3.36
N LEU A 95 7.27 -19.85 -4.63
CA LEU A 95 6.83 -20.75 -5.70
C LEU A 95 7.89 -21.79 -6.03
N ALA A 96 9.17 -21.43 -5.97
CA ALA A 96 10.28 -22.36 -6.21
C ALA A 96 10.49 -23.34 -5.04
N LYS A 97 10.31 -22.87 -3.80
CA LYS A 97 10.56 -23.66 -2.58
C LYS A 97 9.41 -23.55 -1.56
N PRO A 98 8.16 -23.91 -1.91
CA PRO A 98 6.98 -23.66 -1.08
C PRO A 98 7.07 -24.23 0.33
N THR A 99 7.63 -25.42 0.49
CA THR A 99 7.79 -26.07 1.79
C THR A 99 8.74 -25.33 2.74
N LEU A 100 9.75 -24.62 2.21
CA LEU A 100 10.67 -23.81 3.02
C LEU A 100 9.95 -22.62 3.67
N TYR A 101 8.92 -22.10 3.00
CA TYR A 101 8.05 -21.04 3.50
C TYR A 101 6.80 -21.60 4.22
N GLY A 102 6.78 -22.92 4.45
CA GLY A 102 5.74 -23.63 5.17
C GLY A 102 4.44 -23.84 4.39
N PHE A 103 4.41 -23.65 3.08
CA PHE A 103 3.19 -23.86 2.30
C PHE A 103 2.89 -25.35 2.11
N THR A 104 1.61 -25.70 2.20
CA THR A 104 1.09 -27.01 1.79
C THR A 104 1.01 -27.06 0.26
N VAL A 105 1.49 -28.14 -0.34
CA VAL A 105 1.51 -28.33 -1.79
C VAL A 105 0.70 -29.55 -2.16
N ASN A 106 -0.37 -29.35 -2.92
CA ASN A 106 -1.13 -30.44 -3.53
C ASN A 106 -0.77 -30.55 -5.02
N GLY A 107 0.30 -31.30 -5.31
CA GLY A 107 0.84 -31.47 -6.66
C GLY A 107 1.66 -30.29 -7.18
N SER A 108 1.14 -29.06 -7.11
CA SER A 108 1.85 -27.84 -7.52
C SER A 108 1.50 -26.64 -6.63
N PRO A 109 2.46 -25.73 -6.33
CA PRO A 109 2.18 -24.50 -5.59
C PRO A 109 1.28 -23.52 -6.36
N LEU A 110 1.07 -23.75 -7.66
CA LEU A 110 0.18 -22.94 -8.49
C LEU A 110 -1.30 -23.33 -8.33
N VAL A 111 -1.59 -24.51 -7.77
CA VAL A 111 -2.96 -24.99 -7.58
C VAL A 111 -3.70 -24.06 -6.61
N ALA A 112 -4.81 -23.49 -7.07
CA ALA A 112 -5.67 -22.62 -6.28
C ALA A 112 -6.41 -23.41 -5.18
N CYS A 113 -6.54 -22.81 -3.99
CA CYS A 113 -7.33 -23.38 -2.91
C CYS A 113 -8.84 -23.35 -3.22
N CYS A 114 -9.35 -22.22 -3.68
CA CYS A 114 -10.73 -21.99 -4.05
C CYS A 114 -10.91 -22.10 -5.55
N GLY A 115 -11.73 -23.05 -5.98
CA GLY A 115 -11.85 -23.36 -7.39
C GLY A 115 -12.92 -24.38 -7.72
N ALA A 116 -13.10 -24.59 -9.02
CA ALA A 116 -14.14 -25.46 -9.59
C ALA A 116 -13.53 -26.59 -10.42
N GLY A 117 -12.29 -27.02 -10.13
CA GLY A 117 -11.52 -27.97 -10.91
C GLY A 117 -10.80 -27.33 -12.11
N GLY A 118 -10.39 -28.16 -13.07
CA GLY A 118 -9.57 -27.73 -14.22
C GLY A 118 -8.07 -27.65 -13.91
N PRO A 119 -7.23 -27.26 -14.89
CA PRO A 119 -5.80 -27.04 -14.67
C PRO A 119 -5.56 -26.04 -13.52
N TYR A 120 -4.73 -26.43 -12.56
CA TYR A 120 -4.44 -25.65 -11.35
C TYR A 120 -5.67 -25.32 -10.48
N ASN A 121 -6.76 -26.08 -10.60
CA ASN A 121 -8.03 -25.83 -9.90
C ASN A 121 -8.62 -24.44 -10.23
N TYR A 122 -8.38 -23.93 -11.44
CA TYR A 122 -8.90 -22.64 -11.89
C TYR A 122 -9.87 -22.79 -13.07
N ASN A 123 -10.99 -22.05 -13.00
CA ASN A 123 -11.98 -21.95 -14.06
C ASN A 123 -12.55 -20.53 -14.14
N SER A 124 -12.27 -19.80 -15.23
CA SER A 124 -12.71 -18.42 -15.42
C SER A 124 -14.22 -18.24 -15.53
N SER A 125 -14.97 -19.32 -15.80
CA SER A 125 -16.44 -19.33 -15.84
C SER A 125 -17.08 -19.73 -14.50
N ALA A 126 -16.28 -20.14 -13.51
CA ALA A 126 -16.71 -20.60 -12.19
C ALA A 126 -15.70 -20.15 -11.13
N VAL A 127 -15.71 -18.85 -10.81
CA VAL A 127 -14.74 -18.20 -9.90
C VAL A 127 -15.14 -18.32 -8.43
N CYS A 128 -14.17 -18.16 -7.53
CA CYS A 128 -14.40 -18.24 -6.09
C CYS A 128 -15.55 -17.34 -5.63
N GLY A 129 -16.44 -17.87 -4.78
CA GLY A 129 -17.65 -17.19 -4.31
C GLY A 129 -18.91 -17.44 -5.16
N GLN A 130 -18.78 -18.07 -6.34
CA GLN A 130 -19.94 -18.52 -7.12
C GLN A 130 -20.49 -19.85 -6.60
N SER A 131 -21.76 -20.14 -6.94
CA SER A 131 -22.41 -21.40 -6.57
C SER A 131 -21.67 -22.60 -7.18
N GLY A 132 -21.42 -23.63 -6.36
CA GLY A 132 -20.68 -24.83 -6.78
C GLY A 132 -19.15 -24.69 -6.75
N VAL A 133 -18.62 -23.53 -6.36
CA VAL A 133 -17.18 -23.29 -6.18
C VAL A 133 -16.83 -23.38 -4.70
N ALA A 134 -15.82 -24.17 -4.37
CA ALA A 134 -15.46 -24.43 -2.97
C ALA A 134 -13.99 -24.12 -2.69
N ALA A 135 -13.72 -23.65 -1.47
CA ALA A 135 -12.38 -23.55 -0.93
C ALA A 135 -11.87 -24.92 -0.46
N CYS A 136 -10.56 -25.10 -0.54
CA CYS A 136 -9.88 -26.24 0.03
C CYS A 136 -9.97 -26.22 1.57
N PRO A 137 -9.87 -27.37 2.26
CA PRO A 137 -9.98 -27.43 3.72
C PRO A 137 -8.83 -26.72 4.47
N ASP A 138 -7.65 -26.66 3.87
CA ASP A 138 -6.45 -26.05 4.45
C ASP A 138 -5.91 -24.94 3.54
N PRO A 139 -6.17 -23.66 3.84
CA PRO A 139 -5.73 -22.53 3.03
C PRO A 139 -4.27 -22.12 3.27
N THR A 140 -3.42 -23.02 3.78
CA THR A 140 -1.97 -22.81 3.89
C THR A 140 -1.21 -23.04 2.56
N THR A 141 -1.92 -23.04 1.44
CA THR A 141 -1.36 -23.05 0.08
C THR A 141 -0.89 -21.66 -0.35
N VAL A 142 -0.19 -21.55 -1.48
CA VAL A 142 0.26 -20.26 -2.01
C VAL A 142 -0.90 -19.50 -2.69
N ASN A 143 -1.64 -20.18 -3.55
CA ASN A 143 -2.65 -19.58 -4.42
C ASN A 143 -4.05 -19.71 -3.81
N TRP A 144 -4.78 -18.60 -3.71
CA TRP A 144 -6.13 -18.58 -3.19
C TRP A 144 -7.15 -19.01 -4.25
N ASP A 145 -7.27 -18.30 -5.37
CA ASP A 145 -8.35 -18.48 -6.34
C ASP A 145 -7.91 -18.48 -7.82
N GLY A 146 -6.61 -18.58 -8.07
CA GLY A 146 -6.01 -18.47 -9.40
C GLY A 146 -5.61 -17.04 -9.79
N ILE A 147 -6.03 -16.03 -9.01
CA ILE A 147 -5.76 -14.61 -9.27
C ILE A 147 -5.02 -13.99 -8.09
N ALA A 148 -5.45 -14.29 -6.87
CA ALA A 148 -4.91 -13.76 -5.62
C ALA A 148 -4.13 -14.83 -4.84
N PHE A 149 -3.21 -14.37 -4.00
CA PHE A 149 -2.52 -15.24 -3.04
C PHE A 149 -3.32 -15.41 -1.74
N THR A 150 -2.96 -16.43 -0.96
CA THR A 150 -3.50 -16.62 0.39
C THR A 150 -2.98 -15.56 1.36
N GLU A 151 -3.66 -15.39 2.50
CA GLU A 151 -3.21 -14.50 3.58
C GLU A 151 -1.77 -14.83 4.03
N LYS A 152 -1.42 -16.12 4.09
CA LYS A 152 -0.08 -16.57 4.44
C LYS A 152 0.98 -16.02 3.49
N ALA A 153 0.74 -16.08 2.19
CA ALA A 153 1.65 -15.54 1.18
C ALA A 153 1.78 -14.02 1.28
N TYR A 154 0.66 -13.30 1.47
CA TYR A 154 0.71 -11.86 1.72
C TYR A 154 1.47 -11.50 3.00
N ASN A 155 1.33 -12.30 4.05
CA ASN A 155 2.05 -12.09 5.31
C ASN A 155 3.57 -12.20 5.13
N ILE A 156 4.03 -13.19 4.35
CA ILE A 156 5.45 -13.35 4.01
C ILE A 156 5.97 -12.15 3.21
N ILE A 157 5.22 -11.72 2.18
CA ILE A 157 5.58 -10.55 1.36
C ILE A 157 5.67 -9.29 2.23
N ALA A 158 4.63 -9.01 3.01
CA ALA A 158 4.56 -7.82 3.85
C ALA A 158 5.67 -7.80 4.91
N ASN A 159 5.98 -8.94 5.54
CA ASN A 159 7.08 -9.02 6.51
C ASN A 159 8.45 -8.87 5.84
N GLY A 160 8.63 -9.41 4.64
CA GLY A 160 9.88 -9.23 3.90
C GLY A 160 10.13 -7.76 3.51
N TRP A 161 9.07 -7.00 3.20
CA TRP A 161 9.17 -5.55 3.03
C TRP A 161 9.50 -4.83 4.34
N ARG A 162 8.82 -5.16 5.44
CA ARG A 162 9.05 -4.53 6.75
C ARG A 162 10.44 -4.78 7.31
N ASN A 163 11.01 -5.96 7.03
CA ASN A 163 12.29 -6.38 7.56
C ASN A 163 13.47 -6.05 6.62
N GLY A 164 13.20 -5.47 5.45
CA GLY A 164 14.24 -5.06 4.50
C GLY A 164 14.79 -6.16 3.59
N LEU A 165 14.18 -7.34 3.57
CA LEU A 165 14.57 -8.42 2.65
C LEU A 165 14.18 -8.10 1.20
N TYR A 166 13.02 -7.46 1.03
CA TYR A 166 12.49 -7.11 -0.29
C TYR A 166 12.08 -5.64 -0.38
N ALA A 167 12.56 -4.77 0.52
CA ALA A 167 12.31 -3.33 0.39
C ALA A 167 13.51 -2.48 0.81
N ILE A 168 13.75 -1.40 0.07
CA ILE A 168 14.87 -0.47 0.27
C ILE A 168 14.37 0.98 0.20
N PRO A 169 14.42 1.75 1.32
CA PRO A 169 14.56 1.24 2.68
C PRO A 169 13.33 0.38 3.11
N PRO A 170 13.43 -0.39 4.20
CA PRO A 170 12.30 -1.14 4.75
C PRO A 170 11.11 -0.24 5.10
N ILE A 171 9.88 -0.80 5.10
CA ILE A 171 8.62 -0.07 5.34
C ILE A 171 7.99 -0.30 6.72
#